data_AF-A0A401TRC7-F1
#
_entry.id   AF-A0A401TRC7-F1
#
_cell.length_a   1.000
_cell.length_b   1.000
_cell.length_c   1.000
_cell.angle_alpha   90.00
_cell.angle_beta   90.00
_cell.angle_gamma   90.00
#
_symmetry.space_group_name_H-M   'P 1'
#
loop_
_entity.id
_entity.type
_entity.pdbx_description
1 polymer ?
#
loop_
_entity_poly.entity_id
_entity_poly.type
_entity_poly.pdbx_seq_one_letter_code
_entity_poly.pdbx_strand_id
1 'polypeptide(L)' 'MHLISRKAQTVRILGNTFAFRPGESIHTENSYKYSIERFTALARSAGWTVRNSWTDANTMFSVHALIAE' A
#
# COMPACT_ATOMS: atom_id res chain seq x y z
N MET A 1 4.78 -4.13 4.65
CA MET A 1 5.94 -3.88 5.52
C MET A 1 5.65 -4.43 6.92
N HIS A 2 6.69 -4.84 7.64
CA HIS A 2 6.56 -5.40 8.98
C HIS A 2 7.59 -4.80 9.93
N LEU A 3 7.20 -4.60 11.19
CA LEU A 3 8.12 -4.42 12.30
C LEU A 3 8.24 -5.76 13.03
N ILE A 4 9.47 -6.17 13.35
CA ILE A 4 9.75 -7.45 13.98
C ILE A 4 10.50 -7.21 15.28
N SER A 5 9.98 -7.76 16.38
CA SER A 5 10.63 -7.67 17.67
C SER A 5 11.87 -8.56 17.70
N ARG A 6 13.05 -7.98 17.94
CA ARG A 6 14.32 -8.74 17.92
C ARG A 6 14.61 -9.49 19.23
N LYS A 7 13.87 -9.18 20.29
CA LYS A 7 13.99 -9.75 21.63
C LYS A 7 12.65 -9.70 22.33
N ALA A 8 12.51 -10.30 23.51
CA ALA A 8 11.31 -10.07 24.31
C ALA A 8 11.22 -8.58 24.68
N GLN A 9 10.06 -7.96 24.44
CA GLN A 9 9.83 -6.56 24.72
C GLN A 9 8.49 -6.37 25.45
N THR A 10 8.46 -5.45 26.40
CA THR A 10 7.23 -5.01 27.06
C THR A 10 7.10 -3.51 26.83
N VAL A 11 6.03 -3.09 26.17
CA VAL A 11 5.78 -1.70 25.79
C VAL A 11 4.54 -1.22 26.53
N ARG A 12 4.61 -0.05 27.17
CA ARG A 12 3.49 0.55 27.90
C ARG A 12 3.04 1.84 27.22
N ILE A 13 1.78 1.88 26.78
CA ILE A 13 1.18 3.02 26.05
C ILE A 13 -0.21 3.27 26.61
N LEU A 14 -0.49 4.52 27.03
CA LEU A 14 -1.79 4.96 27.54
C LEU A 14 -2.39 4.01 28.60
N GLY A 15 -1.56 3.58 29.57
CA GLY A 15 -1.98 2.67 30.63
C GLY A 15 -2.08 1.18 30.23
N ASN A 16 -1.95 0.86 28.95
CA ASN A 16 -1.98 -0.51 28.45
C ASN A 16 -0.58 -1.08 28.32
N THR A 17 -0.42 -2.37 28.58
CA THR A 17 0.84 -3.10 28.46
C THR A 17 0.74 -4.14 27.36
N PHE A 18 1.69 -4.09 26.43
CA PHE A 18 1.81 -5.03 25.32
C PHE A 18 3.13 -5.78 25.45
N ALA A 19 3.08 -7.11 25.40
CA ALA A 19 4.26 -7.96 25.38
C ALA A 19 4.45 -8.51 23.97
N PHE A 20 5.69 -8.48 23.50
CA PHE A 20 6.10 -9.04 22.22
C PHE A 20 7.19 -10.09 22.45
N ARG A 21 7.04 -11.24 21.80
CA ARG A 21 8.07 -12.29 21.81
C ARG A 21 9.17 -11.99 20.78
N PRO A 22 10.39 -12.51 20.94
CA PRO A 22 11.38 -12.49 19.87
C PRO A 22 10.79 -13.09 18.58
N GLY A 23 10.99 -12.40 17.46
CA GLY A 23 10.46 -12.79 16.15
C GLY A 23 8.99 -12.43 15.91
N GLU A 24 8.26 -11.96 16.94
CA GLU A 24 6.89 -11.53 16.76
C GLU A 24 6.82 -10.31 15.83
N SER A 25 5.86 -10.33 14.92
CA SER A 25 5.77 -9.37 13.83
C SER A 25 4.45 -8.60 13.84
N ILE A 26 4.56 -7.29 13.66
CA ILE A 26 3.42 -6.40 13.40
C ILE A 26 3.45 -6.05 11.93
N HIS A 27 2.38 -6.37 11.21
CA HIS A 27 2.17 -5.86 9.87
C HIS A 27 1.82 -4.38 9.93
N THR A 28 2.58 -3.54 9.25
CA THR A 28 2.40 -2.07 9.31
C THR A 28 1.86 -1.47 8.03
N GLU A 29 1.95 -2.16 6.90
CA GLU A 29 1.58 -1.57 5.61
C GLU A 29 1.39 -2.63 4.51
N ASN A 30 0.43 -2.37 3.61
CA ASN A 30 0.35 -2.99 2.29
C ASN A 30 0.62 -1.97 1.18
N SER A 31 1.42 -2.34 0.18
CA SER A 31 1.65 -1.51 -1.02
C SER A 31 1.21 -2.29 -2.26
N TYR A 32 -0.09 -2.20 -2.57
CA TYR A 32 -0.66 -2.87 -3.73
C TYR A 32 -0.12 -2.27 -5.03
N LYS A 33 0.25 -3.15 -5.96
CA LYS A 33 0.72 -2.78 -7.30
C LYS A 33 -0.37 -3.12 -8.32
N TYR A 34 -0.51 -2.26 -9.31
CA TYR A 34 -1.54 -2.37 -10.34
C TYR A 34 -0.87 -2.34 -11.71
N SER A 35 -1.35 -3.20 -12.61
CA SER A 35 -1.11 -3.00 -14.03
C SER A 35 -1.97 -1.83 -14.52
N ILE A 36 -1.63 -1.27 -15.69
CA ILE A 36 -2.39 -0.19 -16.32
C ILE A 36 -3.84 -0.64 -16.59
N GLU A 37 -4.04 -1.89 -17.01
CA GLU A 37 -5.37 -2.45 -17.29
C GLU A 37 -6.21 -2.54 -16.01
N ARG A 38 -5.62 -3.05 -14.92
CA ARG A 38 -6.31 -3.18 -13.64
C ARG A 38 -6.67 -1.82 -13.05
N PHE A 39 -5.76 -0.84 -13.15
CA PHE A 39 -6.04 0.53 -12.72
C PHE A 39 -7.13 1.17 -13.57
N THR A 40 -7.12 0.96 -14.89
CA THR A 40 -8.15 1.49 -15.81
C THR A 40 -9.53 0.93 -15.48
N ALA A 41 -9.62 -0.38 -15.19
CA ALA A 41 -10.88 -1.00 -14.76
C ALA A 41 -11.38 -0.40 -13.44
N LEU A 42 -10.47 -0.18 -12.47
CA LEU A 42 -10.80 0.45 -11.19
C LEU A 42 -11.30 1.89 -11.39
N ALA A 43 -10.61 2.70 -12.18
CA ALA A 43 -11.00 4.07 -12.47
C ALA A 43 -12.41 4.14 -13.09
N ARG A 44 -12.69 3.27 -14.08
CA ARG A 44 -14.02 3.16 -14.71
C ARG A 44 -15.10 2.76 -13.72
N SER A 45 -14.83 1.80 -12.84
CA SER A 45 -15.79 1.41 -11.79
C SER A 45 -16.10 2.54 -10.80
N ALA A 46 -15.20 3.51 -10.69
CA ALA A 46 -15.38 4.71 -9.86
C ALA A 46 -15.96 5.91 -10.63
N GLY A 47 -16.41 5.73 -11.87
CA GLY A 47 -17.00 6.79 -12.71
C GLY A 47 -16.00 7.67 -13.46
N TRP A 48 -14.74 7.27 -13.53
CA TRP A 48 -13.69 8.03 -14.21
C TRP A 48 -13.26 7.36 -15.52
N THR A 49 -12.93 8.19 -16.51
CA THR A 49 -12.31 7.71 -17.76
C THR A 49 -10.82 8.07 -17.78
N VAL A 50 -9.97 7.08 -18.07
CA VAL A 50 -8.53 7.30 -18.29
C VAL A 50 -8.35 7.96 -19.65
N ARG A 51 -7.89 9.22 -19.66
CA ARG A 51 -7.60 9.97 -20.88
C ARG A 51 -6.24 9.59 -21.46
N ASN A 52 -5.21 9.56 -20.60
CA ASN A 52 -3.86 9.19 -20.96
C ASN A 52 -3.17 8.46 -19.81
N SER A 53 -2.21 7.60 -20.15
CA SER A 53 -1.31 6.97 -19.21
C SER A 53 0.13 7.14 -19.72
N TRP A 54 1.03 7.52 -18.83
CA TRP A 54 2.46 7.58 -19.11
C TRP A 54 3.19 6.63 -18.19
N THR A 55 4.31 6.12 -18.65
CA THR A 55 5.15 5.22 -17.88
C THR A 55 6.62 5.59 -18.10
N ASP A 56 7.47 5.23 -17.15
CA ASP A 56 8.91 5.36 -17.33
C ASP A 56 9.44 4.38 -18.39
N ALA A 57 10.69 4.56 -18.84
CA ALA A 57 11.28 3.74 -19.90
C ALA A 57 11.30 2.23 -19.59
N ASN A 58 11.34 1.86 -18.32
CA ASN A 58 11.34 0.46 -17.86
C ASN A 58 9.95 -0.04 -17.48
N THR A 59 8.90 0.78 -17.65
CA THR A 59 7.50 0.44 -17.39
C THR A 59 7.19 0.06 -15.93
N MET A 60 7.94 0.61 -14.96
CA MET A 60 7.86 0.26 -13.55
C MET A 60 6.91 1.16 -12.75
N PHE A 61 6.59 2.35 -13.26
CA PHE A 61 5.70 3.31 -12.63
C PHE A 61 4.87 4.04 -13.68
N SER A 62 3.58 4.21 -13.41
CA SER A 62 2.67 4.92 -14.31
C SER A 62 1.99 6.11 -13.65
N VAL A 63 1.73 7.13 -14.46
CA VAL A 63 0.91 8.30 -14.12
C VAL A 63 -0.29 8.31 -15.06
N HIS A 64 -1.49 8.47 -14.50
CA HIS A 64 -2.75 8.47 -15.26
C HIS A 64 -3.44 9.82 -15.16
N ALA A 65 -3.80 10.40 -16.32
CA ALA A 65 -4.71 11.54 -16.37
C ALA A 65 -6.15 11.02 -16.49
N LEU A 66 -7.01 11.41 -15.54
CA LEU A 66 -8.41 11.02 -15.47
C LEU A 66 -9.32 12.22 -15.76
N ILE A 67 -10.47 11.95 -16.36
CA ILE A 67 -11.56 12.92 -16.53
C ILE A 67 -12.83 12.37 -15.89
N ALA A 68 -13.58 13.26 -15.24
CA ALA A 68 -14.96 13.03 -14.83
C ALA A 68 -15.85 13.70 -15.88
N GLU A 69 -16.82 12.96 -16.39
CA GLU A 69 -17.90 13.50 -17.20
C GLU A 69 -19.09 13.86 -16.30
#